data_AF-A0A0A0HTA2-F1
#
_entry.id   AF-A0A0A0HTA2-F1
#
_cell.length_a   1.000
_cell.length_b   1.000
_cell.length_c   1.000
_cell.angle_alpha   90.00
_cell.angle_beta   90.00
_cell.angle_gamma   90.00
#
_symmetry.space_group_name_H-M   'P 1'
#
loop_
_entity.id
_entity.type
_entity.pdbx_description
1 polymer ?
#
loop_
_entity_poly.entity_id
_entity_poly.type
_entity_poly.pdbx_seq_one_letter_code
_entity_poly.pdbx_strand_id
1 'polypeptide(L)'
;MQTEDARQQRAHVESGDLGKVIYMHEHEDSKGGVIPELDSHEATPANPTPVTSRFSPWHACGKDYSSYSKGMNNMADLYLAGVTCRLAPGDEDIDSTLDQWKATFGIAGSRDYVQFTNVSMRFLPGMEGQSAGLMDITIAVQGEERLKETFDRARELNVLSGDGWVDMLGVRWRFVKKRMGANCN
;
A
#
# COMPACT_ATOMS: atom_id res chain seq x y z
N MET A 1 1.85 -7.92 -16.11
CA MET A 1 1.71 -9.00 -15.11
C MET A 1 2.70 -8.68 -14.02
N GLN A 2 2.30 -8.57 -12.74
CA GLN A 2 3.25 -8.46 -11.65
C GLN A 2 4.06 -9.77 -11.63
N THR A 3 5.32 -9.69 -12.05
CA THR A 3 6.24 -10.83 -12.13
C THR A 3 7.04 -10.92 -10.85
N GLU A 4 7.44 -12.12 -10.43
CA GLU A 4 8.41 -12.31 -9.33
C GLU A 4 9.79 -11.70 -9.66
N ASP A 5 10.01 -11.33 -10.93
CA ASP A 5 11.19 -10.64 -11.43
C ASP A 5 11.00 -9.12 -11.39
N ALA A 6 11.57 -8.49 -10.37
CA ALA A 6 11.60 -7.04 -10.18
C ALA A 6 12.20 -6.29 -11.38
N ARG A 7 13.13 -6.88 -12.14
CA ARG A 7 13.73 -6.23 -13.32
C ARG A 7 12.76 -6.17 -14.48
N GLN A 8 11.98 -7.23 -14.71
CA GLN A 8 10.96 -7.23 -15.76
C GLN A 8 9.84 -6.24 -15.45
N GLN A 9 9.41 -6.17 -14.19
CA GLN A 9 8.41 -5.21 -13.77
C GLN A 9 8.93 -3.77 -13.89
N ARG A 10 10.18 -3.51 -13.50
CA ARG A 10 10.84 -2.21 -13.69
C ARG A 10 10.95 -1.84 -15.17
N ALA A 11 11.40 -2.76 -16.04
CA ALA A 11 11.50 -2.51 -17.47
C ALA A 11 10.14 -2.22 -18.11
N HIS A 12 9.07 -2.90 -17.68
CA HIS A 12 7.71 -2.63 -18.13
C HIS A 12 7.25 -1.21 -17.72
N VAL A 13 7.50 -0.82 -16.47
CA VAL A 13 7.15 0.50 -15.94
C VAL A 13 7.94 1.62 -16.63
N GLU A 14 9.25 1.43 -16.82
CA GLU A 14 10.10 2.36 -17.58
C GLU A 14 9.66 2.45 -19.06
N SER A 15 9.28 1.32 -19.68
CA SER A 15 8.76 1.32 -21.06
C SER A 15 7.42 2.04 -21.22
N GLY A 16 6.63 2.16 -20.14
CA GLY A 16 5.40 2.93 -20.09
C GLY A 16 5.58 4.40 -19.68
N ASP A 17 6.83 4.86 -19.54
CA ASP A 17 7.21 6.21 -19.07
C ASP A 17 6.78 6.54 -17.62
N LEU A 18 6.37 5.53 -16.86
CA LEU A 18 5.86 5.65 -15.48
C LEU A 18 6.99 5.81 -14.45
N GLY A 19 8.23 5.46 -14.80
CA GLY A 19 9.41 5.62 -13.95
C GLY A 19 9.84 7.07 -13.73
N LYS A 20 9.37 8.01 -14.57
CA LYS A 20 9.70 9.44 -14.47
C LYS A 20 9.09 10.14 -13.26
N VAL A 21 8.01 9.58 -12.72
CA VAL A 21 7.29 10.13 -11.54
C VAL A 21 8.07 9.90 -10.23
N ILE A 22 9.09 9.03 -10.22
CA ILE A 22 9.90 8.74 -9.03
C ILE A 22 10.96 9.83 -8.78
N TYR A 23 11.32 10.64 -9.80
CA TYR A 23 12.44 11.59 -9.71
C TYR A 23 12.14 13.04 -10.13
N MET A 24 11.00 13.34 -10.77
CA MET A 24 10.69 14.70 -11.24
C MET A 24 9.21 15.07 -11.04
N HIS A 25 8.98 16.20 -10.35
CA HIS A 25 7.68 16.73 -9.91
C HIS A 25 6.87 17.48 -11.00
N GLU A 26 7.18 17.35 -12.29
CA GLU A 26 6.67 18.30 -13.31
C GLU A 26 5.67 17.75 -14.35
N HIS A 27 5.16 16.51 -14.24
CA HIS A 27 4.16 16.01 -15.21
C HIS A 27 3.03 15.17 -14.60
N GLU A 28 1.93 15.11 -15.37
CA GLU A 28 0.60 14.57 -15.05
C GLU A 28 0.63 13.35 -14.11
N ASP A 29 0.14 13.56 -12.90
CA ASP A 29 0.04 12.54 -11.87
C ASP A 29 -0.80 11.35 -12.35
N SER A 30 -0.44 10.14 -11.91
CA SER A 30 -1.33 9.00 -12.01
C SER A 30 -2.65 9.31 -11.29
N LYS A 31 -3.79 8.95 -11.90
CA LYS A 31 -5.11 9.12 -11.27
C LYS A 31 -5.09 8.48 -9.87
N GLY A 32 -5.32 9.30 -8.84
CA GLY A 32 -5.28 8.89 -7.43
C GLY A 32 -4.05 9.34 -6.64
N GLY A 33 -3.06 10.00 -7.26
CA GLY A 33 -2.00 10.75 -6.55
C GLY A 33 -1.10 9.93 -5.63
N VAL A 34 -1.05 8.61 -5.80
CA VAL A 34 -0.22 7.68 -5.01
C VAL A 34 0.66 6.89 -5.97
N ILE A 35 1.97 6.90 -5.71
CA ILE A 35 2.94 6.06 -6.41
C ILE A 35 3.24 4.87 -5.50
N PRO A 36 2.86 3.63 -5.85
CA PRO A 36 3.32 2.48 -5.09
C PRO A 36 4.84 2.36 -5.26
N GLU A 37 5.58 2.23 -4.16
CA GLU A 37 6.99 1.86 -4.22
C GLU A 37 7.07 0.48 -4.87
N LEU A 38 7.66 0.42 -6.06
CA LEU A 38 7.75 -0.79 -6.86
C LEU A 38 8.98 -1.58 -6.45
N ASP A 39 8.74 -2.84 -6.10
CA ASP A 39 9.69 -3.89 -5.70
C ASP A 39 11.11 -3.68 -6.23
N SER A 40 11.99 -3.06 -5.43
CA SER A 40 13.37 -2.72 -5.81
C SER A 40 14.36 -3.86 -5.55
N HIS A 41 13.88 -5.04 -5.15
CA HIS A 41 14.72 -6.11 -4.61
C HIS A 41 15.00 -7.21 -5.64
N GLU A 42 16.29 -7.47 -5.86
CA GLU A 42 16.76 -8.64 -6.56
C GLU A 42 16.66 -9.89 -5.66
N ALA A 43 16.25 -11.01 -6.26
CA ALA A 43 16.27 -12.29 -5.56
C ALA A 43 17.71 -12.64 -5.15
N THR A 44 17.89 -13.01 -3.88
CA THR A 44 19.18 -13.47 -3.37
C THR A 44 19.02 -14.85 -2.74
N PRO A 45 20.10 -15.63 -2.56
CA PRO A 45 20.01 -16.89 -1.81
C PRO A 45 19.40 -16.73 -0.40
N ALA A 46 19.52 -15.55 0.20
CA ALA A 46 18.96 -15.23 1.52
C ALA A 46 17.50 -14.71 1.47
N ASN A 47 17.04 -14.21 0.34
CA ASN A 47 15.66 -13.81 0.08
C ASN A 47 15.31 -14.13 -1.38
N PRO A 48 14.94 -15.40 -1.68
CA PRO A 48 14.81 -15.87 -3.05
C PRO A 48 13.56 -15.35 -3.75
N THR A 49 12.57 -14.87 -3.00
CA THR A 49 11.27 -14.43 -3.54
C THR A 49 10.90 -13.06 -2.97
N PRO A 50 11.67 -12.00 -3.24
CA PRO A 50 11.52 -10.72 -2.55
C PRO A 50 10.15 -10.07 -2.77
N VAL A 51 9.57 -10.23 -3.97
CA VAL A 51 8.25 -9.68 -4.35
C VAL A 51 7.10 -10.31 -3.54
N THR A 52 7.19 -11.62 -3.26
CA THR A 52 6.17 -12.32 -2.46
C THR A 52 6.56 -12.39 -0.98
N SER A 53 7.81 -12.04 -0.65
CA SER A 53 8.24 -11.90 0.73
C SER A 53 7.49 -10.72 1.35
N ARG A 54 6.88 -10.96 2.51
CA ARG A 54 6.10 -9.95 3.24
C ARG A 54 6.95 -8.80 3.78
N PHE A 55 8.26 -8.88 3.61
CA PHE A 55 9.23 -7.96 4.16
C PHE A 55 10.20 -7.54 3.06
N SER A 56 10.09 -6.30 2.61
CA SER A 56 11.08 -5.66 1.75
C SER A 56 12.20 -5.07 2.62
N PRO A 57 13.46 -5.54 2.49
CA PRO A 57 14.61 -4.92 3.15
C PRO A 57 14.67 -3.41 2.87
N TRP A 58 14.49 -2.54 3.85
CA TRP A 58 14.79 -1.12 3.61
C TRP A 58 16.31 -0.94 3.48
N HIS A 59 16.81 -0.70 2.26
CA HIS A 59 18.25 -0.64 1.96
C HIS A 59 19.00 0.46 2.73
N ALA A 60 18.29 1.47 3.25
CA ALA A 60 18.92 2.53 4.04
C ALA A 60 19.33 2.10 5.46
N CYS A 61 18.95 0.91 5.94
CA CYS A 61 19.23 0.46 7.31
C CYS A 61 20.64 -0.13 7.53
N GLY A 62 21.51 -0.09 6.52
CA GLY A 62 22.93 -0.42 6.67
C GLY A 62 23.29 -1.90 6.52
N LYS A 63 24.54 -2.25 6.86
CA LYS A 63 25.16 -3.56 6.56
C LYS A 63 24.70 -4.72 7.45
N ASP A 64 24.10 -4.45 8.61
CA ASP A 64 23.63 -5.49 9.55
C ASP A 64 22.14 -5.82 9.32
N TYR A 65 21.88 -6.42 8.17
CA TYR A 65 20.53 -6.82 7.77
C TYR A 65 19.91 -7.87 8.71
N SER A 66 20.72 -8.75 9.31
CA SER A 66 20.20 -9.82 10.18
C SER A 66 19.58 -9.27 11.47
N SER A 67 20.28 -8.33 12.13
CA SER A 67 19.76 -7.63 13.30
C SER A 67 18.50 -6.83 12.96
N TYR A 68 18.52 -6.07 11.86
CA TYR A 68 17.38 -5.30 11.37
C TYR A 68 16.16 -6.17 11.09
N SER A 69 16.34 -7.24 10.31
CA SER A 69 15.27 -8.16 9.93
C SER A 69 14.64 -8.82 11.16
N LYS A 70 15.44 -9.19 12.17
CA LYS A 70 14.92 -9.73 13.43
C LYS A 70 14.09 -8.71 14.20
N GLY A 71 14.55 -7.46 14.29
CA GLY A 71 13.80 -6.37 14.93
C GLY A 71 12.46 -6.09 14.23
N MET A 72 12.47 -6.05 12.90
CA MET A 72 11.26 -5.86 12.10
C MET A 72 10.26 -7.00 12.23
N ASN A 73 10.73 -8.26 12.20
CA ASN A 73 9.89 -9.44 12.38
C ASN A 73 9.20 -9.45 13.76
N ASN A 74 9.90 -9.01 14.80
CA ASN A 74 9.34 -8.92 16.15
C ASN A 74 8.26 -7.83 16.29
N MET A 75 8.20 -6.89 15.34
CA MET A 75 7.23 -5.79 15.32
C MET A 75 6.23 -5.91 14.16
N ALA A 76 6.17 -7.08 13.51
CA ALA A 76 5.35 -7.34 12.34
C ALA A 76 3.87 -7.64 12.66
N ASP A 77 3.32 -6.95 13.66
CA ASP A 77 1.92 -7.12 14.05
C ASP A 77 0.98 -6.24 13.23
N LEU A 78 1.51 -5.34 12.40
CA LEU A 78 0.76 -4.43 11.55
C LEU A 78 0.96 -4.79 10.08
N TYR A 79 -0.15 -4.86 9.35
CA TYR A 79 -0.19 -5.28 7.96
C TYR A 79 -0.94 -4.23 7.16
N LEU A 80 -0.29 -3.61 6.17
CA LEU A 80 -1.02 -2.80 5.21
C LEU A 80 -2.01 -3.71 4.48
N ALA A 81 -3.30 -3.45 4.64
CA ALA A 81 -4.36 -4.30 4.10
C ALA A 81 -5.13 -3.61 2.97
N GLY A 82 -5.28 -2.29 3.06
CA GLY A 82 -5.98 -1.56 2.03
C GLY A 82 -5.62 -0.09 1.94
N VAL A 83 -5.81 0.48 0.76
CA VAL A 83 -5.69 1.91 0.49
C VAL A 83 -6.94 2.38 -0.26
N THR A 84 -7.42 3.56 0.07
CA THR A 84 -8.53 4.23 -0.62
C THR A 84 -8.06 5.57 -1.14
N CYS A 85 -8.18 5.79 -2.44
CA CYS A 85 -7.86 7.06 -3.07
C CYS A 85 -9.12 7.72 -3.65
N ARG A 86 -9.18 9.05 -3.65
CA ARG A 86 -10.22 9.83 -4.35
C ARG A 86 -9.68 10.31 -5.68
N LEU A 87 -10.51 10.22 -6.72
CA LEU A 87 -10.23 10.83 -8.02
C LEU A 87 -10.28 12.36 -7.95
N ALA A 88 -9.80 13.03 -9.00
CA ALA A 88 -9.85 14.48 -9.08
C ALA A 88 -11.31 14.99 -9.09
N PRO A 89 -11.59 16.20 -8.57
CA PRO A 89 -12.92 16.82 -8.72
C PRO A 89 -13.40 16.77 -10.17
N GLY A 90 -14.64 16.32 -10.37
CA GLY A 90 -15.24 16.10 -11.70
C GLY A 90 -14.91 14.77 -12.38
N ASP A 91 -13.99 13.97 -11.84
CA ASP A 91 -13.70 12.62 -12.33
C ASP A 91 -14.45 11.57 -11.49
N GLU A 92 -15.51 11.00 -12.06
CA GLU A 92 -16.34 9.98 -11.41
C GLU A 92 -16.11 8.56 -11.97
N ASP A 93 -15.21 8.42 -12.95
CA ASP A 93 -15.02 7.17 -13.70
C ASP A 93 -14.04 6.21 -12.99
N ILE A 94 -14.58 5.50 -11.99
CA ILE A 94 -13.85 4.49 -11.23
C ILE A 94 -13.49 3.29 -12.09
N ASP A 95 -14.38 2.83 -12.96
CA ASP A 95 -14.16 1.62 -13.77
C ASP A 95 -12.99 1.83 -14.74
N SER A 96 -12.95 2.98 -15.44
CA SER A 96 -11.82 3.36 -16.30
C SER A 96 -10.52 3.49 -15.50
N THR A 97 -10.59 4.04 -14.29
CA THR A 97 -9.39 4.16 -13.43
C THR A 97 -8.88 2.78 -13.01
N LEU A 98 -9.75 1.86 -12.61
CA LEU A 98 -9.36 0.49 -12.26
C LEU A 98 -8.73 -0.23 -13.45
N ASP A 99 -9.29 -0.08 -14.66
CA ASP A 99 -8.75 -0.69 -15.86
C ASP A 99 -7.39 -0.11 -16.26
N GLN A 100 -7.23 1.22 -16.12
CA GLN A 100 -5.94 1.87 -16.28
C GLN A 100 -4.92 1.27 -15.31
N TRP A 101 -5.22 1.20 -14.01
CA TRP A 101 -4.30 0.66 -13.02
C TRP A 101 -3.95 -0.82 -13.25
N LYS A 102 -4.93 -1.66 -13.63
CA LYS A 102 -4.70 -3.05 -14.01
C LYS A 102 -3.74 -3.16 -15.20
N ALA A 103 -3.95 -2.35 -16.24
CA ALA A 103 -3.10 -2.35 -17.44
C ALA A 103 -1.69 -1.82 -17.14
N THR A 104 -1.60 -0.68 -16.45
CA THR A 104 -0.36 0.02 -16.08
C THR A 104 0.56 -0.82 -15.21
N PHE A 105 0.02 -1.45 -14.16
CA PHE A 105 0.82 -2.22 -13.20
C PHE A 105 0.79 -3.72 -13.47
N GLY A 106 -0.04 -4.17 -14.41
CA GLY A 106 -0.20 -5.59 -14.71
C GLY A 106 -0.74 -6.40 -13.53
N ILE A 107 -1.56 -5.78 -12.70
CA ILE A 107 -2.14 -6.34 -11.48
C ILE A 107 -3.57 -6.83 -11.73
N ALA A 108 -3.99 -7.84 -10.98
CA ALA A 108 -5.37 -8.32 -11.00
C ALA A 108 -6.26 -7.43 -10.12
N GLY A 109 -7.58 -7.58 -10.24
CA GLY A 109 -8.52 -6.84 -9.41
C GLY A 109 -9.94 -7.32 -9.62
N SER A 110 -10.84 -6.82 -8.78
CA SER A 110 -12.28 -6.99 -8.95
C SER A 110 -12.89 -5.77 -9.68
N ARG A 111 -14.22 -5.63 -9.59
CA ARG A 111 -14.92 -4.42 -10.01
C ARG A 111 -14.71 -3.25 -9.03
N ASP A 112 -14.35 -3.53 -7.78
CA ASP A 112 -14.34 -2.51 -6.72
C ASP A 112 -12.91 -2.12 -6.29
N TYR A 113 -11.91 -2.91 -6.66
CA TYR A 113 -10.52 -2.70 -6.25
C TYR A 113 -9.51 -3.37 -7.19
N VAL A 114 -8.28 -2.86 -7.20
CA VAL A 114 -7.09 -3.55 -7.72
C VAL A 114 -6.31 -4.21 -6.57
N GLN A 115 -5.67 -5.34 -6.85
CA GLN A 115 -4.95 -6.13 -5.88
C GLN A 115 -3.46 -6.15 -6.21
N PHE A 116 -2.67 -5.52 -5.36
CA PHE A 116 -1.22 -5.73 -5.30
C PHE A 116 -0.92 -6.91 -4.38
N THR A 117 0.30 -7.44 -4.42
CA THR A 117 0.72 -8.61 -3.61
C THR A 117 0.29 -8.52 -2.13
N ASN A 118 0.46 -7.35 -1.52
CA ASN A 118 0.23 -7.16 -0.08
C ASN A 118 -0.94 -6.23 0.26
N VAL A 119 -1.56 -5.57 -0.72
CA VAL A 119 -2.56 -4.52 -0.46
C VAL A 119 -3.64 -4.48 -1.53
N SER A 120 -4.90 -4.30 -1.13
CA SER A 120 -5.97 -3.94 -2.05
C SER A 120 -6.12 -2.43 -2.13
N MET A 121 -6.23 -1.87 -3.33
CA MET A 121 -6.48 -0.44 -3.53
C MET A 121 -7.83 -0.22 -4.19
N ARG A 122 -8.61 0.71 -3.65
CA ARG A 122 -9.92 1.11 -4.19
C ARG A 122 -9.96 2.61 -4.46
N PHE A 123 -10.88 3.01 -5.34
CA PHE A 123 -11.08 4.41 -5.71
C PHE A 123 -12.47 4.90 -5.29
N LEU A 124 -12.55 6.17 -4.91
CA LEU A 124 -13.78 6.92 -4.68
C LEU A 124 -13.92 7.97 -5.78
N PRO A 125 -15.15 8.31 -6.19
CA PRO A 125 -15.34 9.34 -7.20
C PRO A 125 -14.86 10.69 -6.67
N GLY A 126 -14.43 11.53 -7.60
CA GLY A 126 -14.13 12.93 -7.37
C GLY A 126 -15.32 13.66 -6.77
N MET A 127 -15.04 14.67 -5.94
CA MET A 127 -16.09 15.47 -5.31
C MET A 127 -15.65 16.92 -5.25
N GLU A 128 -16.51 17.82 -5.73
CA GLU A 128 -16.27 19.25 -5.65
C GLU A 128 -16.04 19.71 -4.21
N GLY A 129 -15.04 20.57 -4.04
CA GLY A 129 -14.61 21.04 -2.72
C GLY A 129 -13.81 20.03 -1.88
N GLN A 130 -13.50 18.84 -2.41
CA GLN A 130 -12.60 17.87 -1.75
C GLN A 130 -11.33 17.63 -2.59
N SER A 131 -10.21 17.41 -1.91
CA SER A 131 -8.95 17.07 -2.56
C SER A 131 -8.96 15.65 -3.13
N ALA A 132 -8.33 15.47 -4.29
CA ALA A 132 -7.97 14.16 -4.81
C ALA A 132 -6.88 13.51 -3.94
N GLY A 133 -6.65 12.22 -4.11
CA GLY A 133 -5.53 11.51 -3.50
C GLY A 133 -5.90 10.60 -2.34
N LEU A 134 -4.94 10.33 -1.45
CA LEU A 134 -5.07 9.35 -0.37
C LEU A 134 -6.12 9.77 0.66
N MET A 135 -7.13 8.93 0.87
CA MET A 135 -8.22 9.15 1.83
C MET A 135 -8.09 8.26 3.06
N ASP A 136 -8.01 6.94 2.83
CA ASP A 136 -7.97 5.96 3.90
C ASP A 136 -6.78 5.00 3.72
N ILE A 137 -6.10 4.71 4.83
CA ILE A 137 -5.19 3.57 4.97
C ILE A 137 -5.85 2.56 5.90
N THR A 138 -5.91 1.29 5.50
CA THR A 138 -6.39 0.20 6.34
C THR A 138 -5.22 -0.67 6.77
N ILE A 139 -5.04 -0.78 8.08
CA ILE A 139 -4.04 -1.63 8.72
C ILE A 139 -4.74 -2.81 9.38
N ALA A 140 -4.40 -4.03 8.95
CA ALA A 140 -4.76 -5.24 9.67
C ALA A 140 -3.78 -5.44 10.83
N VAL A 141 -4.32 -5.63 12.04
CA VAL A 141 -3.55 -5.80 13.28
C VAL A 141 -3.65 -7.25 13.73
N GLN A 142 -2.51 -7.88 13.96
CA GLN A 142 -2.40 -9.21 14.53
C GLN A 142 -2.58 -9.13 16.04
N GLY A 143 -3.58 -9.86 16.55
CA GLY A 143 -3.93 -9.86 17.98
C GLY A 143 -4.95 -8.80 18.35
N GLU A 144 -5.90 -9.20 19.21
CA GLU A 144 -7.01 -8.35 19.64
C GLU A 144 -6.56 -7.34 20.71
N GLU A 145 -5.68 -7.76 21.60
CA GLU A 145 -5.05 -6.89 22.60
C GLU A 145 -4.30 -5.75 21.93
N ARG A 146 -3.49 -6.07 20.90
CA ARG A 146 -2.72 -5.07 20.15
C ARG A 146 -3.61 -4.05 19.42
N LEU A 147 -4.72 -4.53 18.85
CA LEU A 147 -5.72 -3.66 18.23
C LEU A 147 -6.34 -2.71 19.27
N LYS A 148 -6.69 -3.24 20.45
CA LYS A 148 -7.22 -2.44 21.56
C LYS A 148 -6.20 -1.41 22.06
N GLU A 149 -4.96 -1.81 22.31
CA GLU A 149 -3.87 -0.92 22.73
C GLU A 149 -3.66 0.25 21.75
N THR A 150 -3.81 0.00 20.44
CA THR A 150 -3.68 1.03 19.40
C THR A 150 -4.72 2.14 19.61
N PHE A 151 -5.97 1.77 19.85
CA PHE A 151 -7.03 2.74 20.12
C PHE A 151 -6.94 3.37 21.51
N ASP A 152 -6.52 2.62 22.52
CA ASP A 152 -6.24 3.17 23.86
C ASP A 152 -5.20 4.29 23.77
N ARG A 153 -4.11 4.04 23.04
CA ARG A 153 -3.04 5.03 22.85
C ARG A 153 -3.47 6.24 22.05
N ALA A 154 -4.27 6.05 20.98
CA ALA A 154 -4.82 7.16 20.21
C ALA A 154 -5.68 8.08 21.09
N ARG A 155 -6.48 7.50 21.99
CA ARG A 155 -7.30 8.25 22.96
C ARG A 155 -6.44 8.99 23.98
N GLU A 156 -5.42 8.35 24.55
CA GLU A 156 -4.47 9.00 25.47
C GLU A 156 -3.79 10.22 24.85
N LEU A 157 -3.49 10.15 23.55
CA LEU A 157 -2.85 11.22 22.79
C LEU A 157 -3.85 12.27 22.24
N ASN A 158 -5.14 12.14 22.56
CA ASN A 158 -6.23 13.01 22.07
C ASN A 158 -6.26 13.12 20.53
N VAL A 159 -5.93 12.02 19.84
CA VAL A 159 -6.04 11.97 18.38
C VAL A 159 -7.50 11.75 18.00
N LEU A 160 -7.98 12.50 17.00
CA LEU A 160 -9.34 12.35 16.47
C LEU A 160 -9.57 10.90 16.06
N SER A 161 -10.55 10.25 16.67
CA SER A 161 -10.77 8.82 16.50
C SER A 161 -12.25 8.47 16.66
N GLY A 162 -12.63 7.31 16.12
CA GLY A 162 -13.95 6.73 16.24
C GLY A 162 -13.87 5.20 16.25
N ASP A 163 -15.01 4.54 16.12
CA ASP A 163 -15.03 3.08 16.10
C ASP A 163 -14.29 2.53 14.87
N GLY A 164 -13.16 1.85 15.11
CA GLY A 164 -12.34 1.24 14.07
C GLY A 164 -11.41 2.19 13.30
N TRP A 165 -11.31 3.48 13.65
CA TRP A 165 -10.45 4.42 12.91
C TRP A 165 -9.87 5.56 13.76
N VAL A 166 -8.78 6.13 13.26
CA VAL A 166 -8.07 7.30 13.80
C VAL A 166 -7.67 8.22 12.64
N ASP A 167 -7.91 9.52 12.73
CA ASP A 167 -7.46 10.49 11.74
C ASP A 167 -6.08 11.04 12.14
N MET A 168 -5.07 10.79 11.30
CA MET A 168 -3.69 11.22 11.52
C MET A 168 -3.09 11.69 10.21
N LEU A 169 -2.39 12.83 10.25
CA LEU A 169 -1.69 13.41 9.10
C LEU A 169 -2.61 13.69 7.89
N GLY A 170 -3.86 14.08 8.15
CA GLY A 170 -4.86 14.36 7.10
C GLY A 170 -5.43 13.11 6.41
N VAL A 171 -5.09 11.91 6.88
CA VAL A 171 -5.53 10.62 6.34
C VAL A 171 -6.29 9.86 7.42
N ARG A 172 -7.33 9.12 7.02
CA ARG A 172 -8.04 8.21 7.93
C ARG A 172 -7.37 6.86 8.00
N TRP A 173 -6.89 6.50 9.19
CA TRP A 173 -6.27 5.21 9.47
C TRP A 173 -7.31 4.29 10.08
N ARG A 174 -7.69 3.24 9.35
CA ARG A 174 -8.60 2.19 9.82
C ARG A 174 -7.78 1.03 10.36
N PHE A 175 -8.17 0.53 11.52
CA PHE A 175 -7.52 -0.66 12.10
C PHE A 175 -8.54 -1.78 12.19
N VAL A 176 -8.20 -2.93 11.59
CA VAL A 176 -9.05 -4.11 11.58
C VAL A 176 -8.30 -5.29 12.17
N LYS A 177 -9.00 -6.22 12.81
CA LYS A 177 -8.37 -7.47 13.23
C LYS A 177 -7.91 -8.22 11.98
N LYS A 178 -6.63 -8.61 11.94
CA LYS A 178 -6.11 -9.48 10.88
C LYS A 178 -6.92 -10.77 10.90
N ARG A 179 -7.60 -11.06 9.81
CA ARG A 179 -8.26 -12.36 9.64
C ARG A 179 -7.15 -13.41 9.60
N MET A 180 -7.22 -14.41 10.47
CA MET A 180 -6.38 -15.59 10.36
C MET A 180 -6.66 -16.19 8.98
N GLY A 181 -5.68 -16.16 8.08
CA GLY A 181 -5.81 -16.85 6.81
C GLY A 181 -6.01 -18.33 7.09
N ALA A 182 -7.06 -18.93 6.51
CA ALA A 182 -6.99 -20.35 6.20
C ALA A 182 -5.72 -20.53 5.35
N ASN A 183 -4.84 -21.44 5.74
CA ASN A 183 -3.66 -21.79 4.96
C ASN A 183 -4.12 -22.13 3.53
N CYS A 184 -3.84 -21.26 2.57
CA CYS A 184 -3.80 -21.67 1.18
C CYS A 184 -2.42 -22.30 0.99
N ASN A 185 -2.42 -23.63 0.92
CA ASN A 185 -1.34 -24.42 0.34
C ASN A 185 -1.13 -24.05 -1.12
#